data_AF-A0A956SXE5-F1
#
_entry.id   AF-A0A956SXE5-F1
#
_cell.length_a   1.000
_cell.length_b   1.000
_cell.length_c   1.000
_cell.angle_alpha   90.00
_cell.angle_beta   90.00
_cell.angle_gamma   90.00
#
_symmetry.space_group_name_H-M   'P 1'
#
loop_
_entity.id
_entity.type
_entity.pdbx_description
1 polymer ?
#
loop_
_entity_poly.entity_id
_entity_poly.type
_entity_poly.pdbx_seq_one_letter_code
_entity_poly.pdbx_strand_id
1 'polypeptide(L)'
;MRTTLTLEDDVALVLNRVREARGLKLKDAVNQALRLGLALMAEERNSERSRQYTNPQRAGKCAIDLVNVSDALAYAEGEGFH
;
A
#
# COMPACT_ATOMS: atom_id res chain seq x y z
N MET A 1 14.01 28.82 -5.46
CA MET A 1 14.30 29.68 -4.31
C MET A 1 15.72 29.39 -3.81
N ARG A 2 16.44 30.37 -3.24
CA ARG A 2 17.72 30.14 -2.56
C ARG A 2 17.51 30.30 -1.06
N THR A 3 17.74 29.23 -0.32
CA THR A 3 17.55 29.16 1.13
C THR A 3 18.70 28.41 1.75
N THR A 4 18.88 28.62 3.06
CA THR A 4 19.73 27.77 3.90
C THR A 4 18.84 26.71 4.54
N LEU A 5 19.29 25.47 4.56
CA LEU A 5 18.58 24.33 5.13
C LEU A 5 19.56 23.60 6.05
N THR A 6 19.14 23.31 7.28
CA THR A 6 19.86 22.40 8.17
C THR A 6 19.30 21.00 7.97
N LEU A 7 20.17 20.01 7.81
CA LEU A 7 19.81 18.60 7.67
C LEU A 7 20.35 17.84 8.88
N GLU A 8 19.53 16.94 9.43
CA GLU A 8 19.97 15.97 10.43
C GLU A 8 21.04 15.04 9.84
N ASP A 9 21.91 14.51 10.70
CA ASP A 9 23.08 13.72 10.29
C ASP A 9 22.71 12.47 9.49
N ASP A 10 21.60 11.82 9.85
CA ASP A 10 21.08 10.64 9.15
C ASP A 10 20.56 10.99 7.74
N VAL A 11 19.84 12.10 7.60
CA VAL A 11 19.36 12.61 6.32
C VAL A 11 20.54 13.02 5.42
N ALA A 12 21.54 13.72 5.98
CA ALA A 12 22.74 14.10 5.26
C ALA A 12 23.52 12.88 4.74
N LEU A 13 23.64 11.83 5.55
CA LEU A 13 24.27 10.57 5.16
C LEU A 13 23.56 9.90 3.98
N VAL A 14 22.23 9.75 4.07
CA VAL A 14 21.42 9.12 3.01
C VAL A 14 21.47 9.96 1.73
N LEU A 15 21.35 11.28 1.84
CA LEU A 15 21.42 12.19 0.70
C LEU A 15 22.76 12.10 -0.02
N ASN A 16 23.89 12.03 0.71
CA ASN A 16 25.22 11.88 0.12
C ASN A 16 25.35 10.54 -0.62
N ARG A 17 24.86 9.43 -0.05
CA ARG A 17 24.86 8.11 -0.71
C ARG A 17 24.08 8.13 -2.02
N VAL A 18 22.87 8.71 -2.03
CA VAL A 18 22.06 8.85 -3.25
C VAL A 18 22.76 9.72 -4.28
N ARG A 19 23.41 10.79 -3.83
CA ARG A 19 24.15 11.71 -4.69
C ARG A 19 25.32 11.01 -5.38
N GLU A 20 26.12 10.25 -4.64
CA GLU A 20 27.26 9.48 -5.16
C GLU A 20 26.81 8.38 -6.12
N ALA A 21 25.80 7.59 -5.72
CA ALA A 21 25.28 6.50 -6.54
C ALA A 21 24.72 6.96 -7.89
N ARG A 22 24.19 8.20 -7.96
CA ARG A 22 23.56 8.76 -9.16
C ARG A 22 24.40 9.85 -9.84
N GLY A 23 25.59 10.16 -9.33
CA GLY A 23 26.46 11.22 -9.88
C GLY A 23 25.82 12.61 -9.88
N LEU A 24 24.97 12.93 -8.90
CA LEU A 24 24.21 14.18 -8.87
C LEU A 24 24.98 15.31 -8.17
N LYS A 25 24.61 16.57 -8.44
CA LYS A 25 25.02 17.71 -7.60
C LYS A 25 24.12 17.79 -6.37
N LEU A 26 24.60 18.37 -5.28
CA LEU A 26 23.85 18.51 -4.03
C LEU A 26 22.48 19.17 -4.26
N LYS A 27 22.45 20.28 -5.00
CA LYS A 27 21.22 20.99 -5.36
C LYS A 27 20.20 20.07 -6.06
N ASP A 28 20.66 19.25 -6.99
CA ASP A 28 19.76 18.42 -7.79
C ASP A 28 19.23 17.24 -6.97
N ALA A 29 20.08 16.63 -6.15
CA ALA A 29 19.69 15.59 -5.21
C ALA A 29 18.65 16.10 -4.19
N VAL A 30 18.90 17.27 -3.57
CA VAL A 30 17.96 17.88 -2.61
C VAL A 30 16.62 18.18 -3.28
N ASN A 31 16.62 18.82 -4.45
CA ASN A 31 15.36 19.17 -5.12
C ASN A 31 14.58 17.93 -5.58
N GLN A 32 15.25 16.88 -6.07
CA GLN A 32 14.57 15.64 -6.45
C GLN A 32 13.96 14.96 -5.23
N ALA A 33 14.73 14.81 -4.14
CA ALA A 33 14.25 14.20 -2.91
C ALA A 33 13.05 14.97 -2.33
N LEU A 34 13.14 16.31 -2.25
CA LEU A 34 12.04 17.14 -1.76
C LEU A 34 10.80 17.06 -2.65
N ARG A 35 10.93 17.03 -3.98
CA ARG A 35 9.76 16.89 -4.86
C ARG A 35 9.03 15.57 -4.63
N LEU A 36 9.78 14.47 -4.53
CA LEU A 36 9.21 13.15 -4.26
C LEU A 36 8.56 13.10 -2.87
N GLY A 37 9.28 13.56 -1.84
CA GLY A 37 8.77 13.59 -0.47
C GLY A 37 7.53 14.46 -0.33
N LEU A 38 7.54 15.68 -0.88
CA LEU A 38 6.38 16.58 -0.83
C LEU A 38 5.18 16.05 -1.62
N ALA A 39 5.39 15.34 -2.72
CA ALA A 39 4.30 14.69 -3.46
C ALA A 39 3.63 13.60 -2.59
N LEU A 40 4.43 12.74 -1.96
CA LEU A 40 3.93 11.70 -1.06
C LEU A 40 3.18 12.30 0.15
N MET A 41 3.75 13.32 0.79
CA MET A 41 3.11 14.01 1.93
C MET A 41 1.81 14.73 1.52
N ALA A 42 1.71 15.18 0.26
CA ALA A 42 0.47 15.76 -0.27
C ALA A 42 -0.59 14.70 -0.56
N GLU A 43 -0.18 13.51 -1.01
CA GLU A 43 -1.06 12.36 -1.24
C GLU A 43 -1.62 11.78 0.06
N GLU A 44 -0.84 11.74 1.14
CA GLU A 44 -1.29 11.28 2.47
C GLU A 44 -2.46 12.11 3.04
N ARG A 45 -2.57 13.41 2.70
CA ARG A 45 -3.78 14.19 3.07
C ARG A 45 -5.03 13.77 2.30
N ASN A 46 -4.88 13.07 1.19
CA ASN A 46 -5.99 12.55 0.40
C ASN A 46 -6.37 11.11 0.80
N SER A 47 -5.60 10.43 1.66
CA SER A 47 -5.87 9.03 2.01
C SER A 47 -7.08 8.84 2.93
N GLU A 48 -7.67 9.91 3.48
CA GLU A 48 -9.03 9.87 4.05
C GLU A 48 -10.08 9.42 3.00
N ARG A 49 -9.75 9.46 1.69
CA ARG A 49 -10.61 9.01 0.59
C ARG A 49 -10.38 7.57 0.10
N SER A 50 -9.52 6.77 0.73
CA SER A 50 -9.37 5.37 0.29
C SER A 50 -9.60 4.38 1.42
N ARG A 51 -10.77 4.47 2.07
CA ARG A 51 -11.39 3.23 2.53
C ARG A 51 -11.74 2.42 1.28
N GLN A 52 -10.84 1.55 0.87
CA GLN A 52 -11.10 0.58 -0.18
C GLN A 52 -12.05 -0.47 0.39
N TYR A 53 -13.34 -0.32 0.07
CA TYR A 53 -14.31 -1.36 0.39
C TYR A 53 -14.20 -2.46 -0.66
N THR A 54 -14.18 -3.72 -0.22
CA THR A 54 -14.36 -4.86 -1.13
C THR A 54 -15.76 -4.76 -1.73
N ASN A 55 -15.85 -4.79 -3.06
CA ASN A 55 -17.15 -4.76 -3.73
C ASN A 55 -17.79 -6.16 -3.65
N PRO A 56 -18.91 -6.34 -2.95
CA PRO A 56 -19.55 -7.65 -2.86
C PRO A 56 -19.94 -8.15 -4.25
N GLN A 57 -19.47 -9.35 -4.59
CA GLN A 57 -19.84 -10.02 -5.83
C GLN A 57 -20.95 -11.02 -5.56
N ARG A 58 -21.94 -11.11 -6.45
CA ARG A 58 -22.95 -12.17 -6.37
C ARG A 58 -22.33 -13.50 -6.78
N ALA A 59 -22.06 -14.36 -5.80
CA ALA A 59 -21.58 -15.73 -6.03
C ALA A 59 -22.69 -16.71 -6.48
N GLY A 60 -23.93 -16.25 -6.66
CA GLY A 60 -25.08 -17.10 -6.98
C GLY A 60 -25.66 -17.79 -5.75
N LYS A 61 -26.50 -18.80 -5.98
CA LYS A 61 -27.08 -19.63 -4.91
C LYS A 61 -26.00 -20.62 -4.44
N CYS A 62 -25.87 -20.81 -3.12
CA CYS A 62 -24.98 -21.84 -2.59
C CYS A 62 -25.43 -23.23 -3.08
N ALA A 63 -24.48 -24.06 -3.49
CA ALA A 63 -24.76 -25.42 -3.95
C ALA A 63 -25.29 -26.32 -2.81
N ILE A 64 -24.92 -25.97 -1.57
CA ILE A 64 -25.28 -26.67 -0.34
C ILE A 64 -25.80 -25.63 0.65
N ASP A 65 -26.75 -26.02 1.49
CA ASP A 65 -27.18 -25.17 2.60
C ASP A 65 -26.10 -25.12 3.68
N LEU A 66 -25.38 -24.00 3.74
CA LEU A 66 -24.33 -23.76 4.74
C LEU A 66 -24.91 -23.35 6.11
N VAL A 67 -26.22 -23.08 6.20
CA VAL A 67 -26.89 -22.74 7.47
C VAL A 67 -27.14 -24.00 8.29
N ASN A 68 -27.49 -25.12 7.62
CA ASN A 68 -27.54 -26.42 8.27
C ASN A 68 -26.15 -27.07 8.28
N VAL A 69 -25.43 -26.89 9.38
CA VAL A 69 -24.07 -27.42 9.55
C VAL A 69 -24.03 -28.94 9.38
N SER A 70 -25.04 -29.67 9.84
CA SER A 70 -25.07 -31.14 9.70
C SER A 70 -25.13 -31.58 8.24
N ASP A 71 -26.00 -30.96 7.44
CA ASP A 71 -26.13 -31.28 6.01
C ASP A 71 -24.89 -30.85 5.22
N ALA A 72 -24.28 -29.71 5.59
CA ALA A 72 -23.06 -29.23 4.98
C ALA A 72 -21.87 -30.17 5.23
N LEU A 73 -21.76 -30.73 6.44
CA LEU A 73 -20.73 -31.71 6.78
C LEU A 73 -20.97 -33.05 6.09
N ALA A 74 -22.20 -33.57 6.11
CA ALA A 74 -22.54 -34.81 5.40
C ALA A 74 -22.25 -34.72 3.89
N TYR A 75 -22.51 -33.57 3.27
CA TYR A 75 -22.11 -33.33 1.89
C TYR A 75 -20.58 -33.32 1.71
N ALA A 76 -19.85 -32.62 2.58
CA ALA A 76 -18.38 -32.56 2.50
C ALA A 76 -17.72 -33.92 2.73
N GLU A 77 -18.34 -34.78 3.53
CA GLU A 77 -17.91 -36.15 3.83
C GLU A 77 -18.36 -37.17 2.77
N GLY A 78 -19.22 -36.76 1.83
CA GLY A 78 -19.67 -37.58 0.70
C GLY A 78 -20.86 -38.51 1.00
N GLU A 79 -21.57 -38.30 2.11
CA GLU A 79 -22.63 -39.18 2.61
C GLU A 79 -24.01 -39.01 1.92
N GLY A 80 -24.06 -38.48 0.68
CA GLY A 80 -25.29 -38.02 0.04
C GLY A 80 -25.66 -38.63 -1.32
N PHE A 81 -24.98 -39.66 -1.82
CA PHE A 81 -25.33 -40.32 -3.08
C PHE A 81 -26.05 -41.66 -2.85
N HIS A 82 -27.37 -41.62 -2.72
CA HIS A 82 -28.28 -42.76 -2.88
C HIS A 82 -29.59 -42.34 -3.55
#